data_AF-A0AAN8ET44-F1
#
_entry.id   AF-A0AAN8ET44-F1
#
_cell.length_a   1.000
_cell.length_b   1.000
_cell.length_c   1.000
_cell.angle_alpha   90.00
_cell.angle_beta   90.00
_cell.angle_gamma   90.00
#
_symmetry.space_group_name_H-M   'P 1'
#
loop_
_entity.id
_entity.type
_entity.pdbx_description
1 polymer ?
#
loop_
_entity_poly.entity_id
_entity_poly.type
_entity_poly.pdbx_seq_one_letter_code
_entity_poly.pdbx_strand_id
1 'polypeptide(L)'
;MEHTSQGQSSEASTNHVPSLPIPPLGNLRFATPSDLNRMGMILYTAFEQTEQFNWIHPNHKNTAAEVLLFERLQLASSMSTNNRVFLVAVDRYDPEEMKATNIVIPAGEGAYNARWDDGATVVGFAVWSFVPGSPRIGQFKVPDGHWPYMGSMGYRPPFHREHTVQF
;
A
#
# COMPACT_ATOMS: atom_id res chain seq x y z
N MET A 1 14.03 -27.49 -57.86
CA MET A 1 14.66 -27.79 -56.56
C MET A 1 14.78 -26.47 -55.82
N GLU A 2 13.74 -26.08 -55.09
CA GLU A 2 13.74 -24.86 -54.29
C GLU A 2 14.09 -25.22 -52.85
N HIS A 3 15.19 -24.65 -52.36
CA HIS A 3 15.62 -24.78 -50.97
C HIS A 3 14.87 -23.74 -50.12
N THR A 4 13.88 -24.20 -49.34
CA THR A 4 13.28 -23.38 -48.28
C THR A 4 14.10 -23.52 -47.01
N SER A 5 14.85 -22.48 -46.68
CA SER A 5 15.55 -22.31 -45.41
C SER A 5 14.53 -21.91 -44.33
N GLN A 6 14.31 -22.78 -43.34
CA GLN A 6 13.53 -22.44 -42.15
C GLN A 6 14.47 -21.80 -41.12
N GLY A 7 14.24 -20.52 -40.84
CA GLY A 7 14.83 -19.82 -39.71
C GLY A 7 14.24 -20.34 -38.40
N GLN A 8 15.12 -20.82 -37.51
CA GLN A 8 14.79 -21.11 -36.13
C GLN A 8 14.69 -19.79 -35.35
N SER A 9 13.46 -19.41 -34.99
CA SER A 9 13.18 -18.39 -34.00
C SER A 9 13.59 -18.92 -32.62
N SER A 10 14.61 -18.30 -32.04
CA SER A 10 14.99 -18.50 -30.64
C SER A 10 13.91 -17.91 -29.73
N GLU A 11 13.00 -18.75 -29.23
CA GLU A 11 12.11 -18.38 -28.14
C GLU A 11 12.94 -18.21 -26.87
N ALA A 12 13.04 -16.96 -26.41
CA ALA A 12 13.66 -16.61 -25.15
C ALA A 12 12.90 -17.31 -24.02
N SER A 13 13.56 -18.27 -23.37
CA SER A 13 13.05 -18.99 -22.20
C SER A 13 12.81 -17.98 -21.08
N THR A 14 11.55 -17.60 -20.87
CA THR A 14 11.12 -16.81 -19.72
C THR A 14 11.28 -17.71 -18.51
N ASN A 15 12.33 -17.44 -17.71
CA ASN A 15 12.55 -18.09 -16.42
C ASN A 15 11.33 -17.84 -15.52
N HIS A 16 10.37 -18.77 -15.56
CA HIS A 16 9.21 -18.75 -14.69
C HIS A 16 9.71 -19.11 -13.29
N VAL A 17 10.00 -18.10 -12.47
CA VAL A 17 10.26 -18.32 -11.04
C VAL A 17 8.99 -18.94 -10.47
N PRO A 18 9.03 -20.20 -9.98
CA PRO A 18 7.84 -20.83 -9.43
C PRO A 18 7.40 -20.02 -8.21
N SER A 19 6.16 -19.50 -8.26
CA SER A 19 5.56 -18.82 -7.12
C SER A 19 5.40 -19.82 -5.99
N LEU A 20 6.18 -19.65 -4.92
CA LEU A 20 6.00 -20.44 -3.71
C LEU A 20 4.60 -20.16 -3.14
N PRO A 21 3.84 -21.19 -2.71
CA PRO A 21 2.50 -21.00 -2.16
C PRO A 21 2.53 -20.12 -0.91
N ILE A 22 1.64 -19.13 -0.86
CA ILE A 22 1.47 -18.24 0.29
C ILE A 22 0.84 -19.05 1.43
N PRO A 23 1.40 -19.06 2.65
CA PRO A 23 0.80 -19.73 3.80
C PRO A 23 -0.60 -19.18 4.11
N PRO A 24 -1.52 -19.96 4.72
CA PRO A 24 -2.82 -19.44 5.12
C PRO A 24 -2.64 -18.29 6.13
N LEU A 25 -3.12 -17.10 5.74
CA LEU A 25 -2.91 -15.86 6.49
C LEU A 25 -4.05 -15.53 7.47
N GLY A 26 -5.14 -16.33 7.48
CA GLY A 26 -6.31 -16.08 8.33
C GLY A 26 -6.94 -14.72 8.00
N ASN A 27 -7.06 -13.85 9.02
CA ASN A 27 -7.56 -12.48 8.88
C ASN A 27 -6.51 -11.49 8.33
N LEU A 28 -5.32 -11.98 7.99
CA LEU A 28 -4.30 -11.18 7.33
C LEU A 28 -4.38 -11.35 5.81
N ARG A 29 -4.08 -10.28 5.07
CA ARG A 29 -3.87 -10.34 3.62
C ARG A 29 -2.85 -9.31 3.17
N PHE A 30 -2.34 -9.46 1.96
CA PHE A 30 -1.55 -8.39 1.34
C PHE A 30 -2.40 -7.14 1.18
N ALA A 31 -1.79 -5.98 1.45
CA ALA A 31 -2.42 -4.70 1.25
C ALA A 31 -2.65 -4.44 -0.24
N THR A 32 -3.76 -3.77 -0.55
CA THR A 32 -4.09 -3.28 -1.89
C THR A 32 -4.17 -1.75 -1.86
N PRO A 33 -4.10 -1.07 -3.02
CA PRO A 33 -4.21 0.40 -3.06
C PRO A 33 -5.50 0.93 -2.41
N SER A 34 -6.59 0.17 -2.45
CA SER A 34 -7.86 0.51 -1.79
C SER A 34 -7.74 0.65 -0.27
N ASP A 35 -6.75 0.02 0.35
CA ASP A 35 -6.56 0.03 1.81
C ASP A 35 -5.91 1.32 2.31
N LEU A 36 -5.31 2.09 1.40
CA LEU A 36 -4.47 3.24 1.72
C LEU A 36 -5.18 4.27 2.60
N ASN A 37 -6.46 4.54 2.32
CA ASN A 37 -7.24 5.49 3.10
C ASN A 37 -7.38 5.05 4.57
N ARG A 38 -7.60 3.77 4.81
CA ARG A 38 -7.75 3.21 6.16
C ARG A 38 -6.40 3.02 6.84
N MET A 39 -5.37 2.57 6.12
CA MET A 39 -4.00 2.50 6.64
C MET A 39 -3.48 3.87 7.06
N GLY A 40 -3.72 4.93 6.27
CA GLY A 40 -3.35 6.29 6.63
C GLY A 40 -4.06 6.78 7.89
N MET A 41 -5.34 6.43 8.08
CA MET A 41 -6.06 6.71 9.33
C MET A 41 -5.42 5.99 10.50
N ILE A 42 -5.21 4.66 10.40
CA ILE A 42 -4.58 3.88 11.47
C ILE A 42 -3.23 4.48 11.86
N LEU A 43 -2.43 4.87 10.87
CA LEU A 43 -1.12 5.48 11.08
C LEU A 43 -1.24 6.82 11.81
N TYR A 44 -2.10 7.72 11.31
CA TYR A 44 -2.37 9.01 11.95
C TYR A 44 -2.79 8.83 13.41
N THR A 45 -3.76 7.96 13.67
CA THR A 45 -4.32 7.75 15.00
C THR A 45 -3.37 7.07 15.97
N ALA A 46 -2.49 6.19 15.47
CA ALA A 46 -1.48 5.54 16.29
C ALA A 46 -0.38 6.51 16.72
N PHE A 47 -0.04 7.49 15.87
CA PHE A 47 1.07 8.41 16.12
C PHE A 47 0.65 9.75 16.71
N GLU A 48 -0.58 10.22 16.48
CA GLU A 48 -1.08 11.53 16.95
C GLU A 48 -0.81 11.79 18.43
N GLN A 49 -0.90 10.74 19.26
CA GLN A 49 -0.73 10.84 20.70
C GLN A 49 0.73 10.74 21.17
N THR A 50 1.67 10.45 20.28
CA THR A 50 3.08 10.26 20.63
C THR A 50 3.82 11.59 20.77
N GLU A 51 4.78 11.68 21.70
CA GLU A 51 5.62 12.87 21.86
C GLU A 51 6.40 13.23 20.58
N GLN A 52 6.90 12.20 19.88
CA GLN A 52 7.63 12.39 18.63
C GLN A 52 6.75 13.05 17.57
N PHE A 53 5.50 12.62 17.43
CA PHE A 53 4.59 13.22 16.47
C PHE A 53 4.21 14.66 16.86
N ASN A 54 4.00 14.92 18.15
CA ASN A 54 3.79 16.28 18.65
C ASN A 54 4.98 17.20 18.34
N TRP A 55 6.22 16.68 18.36
CA TRP A 55 7.41 17.44 18.00
C TRP A 55 7.52 17.69 16.49
N ILE A 56 7.26 16.67 15.65
CA ILE A 56 7.33 16.79 14.18
C ILE A 56 6.19 17.66 13.63
N HIS A 57 4.99 17.55 14.22
CA HIS A 57 3.79 18.24 13.80
C HIS A 57 3.15 19.00 14.97
N PRO A 58 3.76 20.09 15.46
CA PRO A 58 3.29 20.79 16.66
C PRO A 58 1.87 21.37 16.53
N ASN A 59 1.41 21.60 15.30
CA ASN A 59 0.06 22.13 15.00
C ASN A 59 -0.88 21.09 14.38
N HIS A 60 -0.58 19.78 14.46
CA HIS A 60 -1.36 18.72 13.80
C HIS A 60 -2.86 18.76 14.10
N LYS A 61 -3.28 19.26 15.27
CA LYS A 61 -4.71 19.40 15.62
C LYS A 61 -5.45 20.39 14.71
N ASN A 62 -4.75 21.41 14.22
CA ASN A 62 -5.30 22.41 13.30
C ASN A 62 -5.05 22.06 11.82
N THR A 63 -4.19 21.08 11.55
CA THR A 63 -3.79 20.65 10.20
C THR A 63 -3.96 19.14 10.02
N ALA A 64 -4.98 18.55 10.65
CA ALA A 64 -5.18 17.11 10.71
C ALA A 64 -5.39 16.51 9.32
N ALA A 65 -6.07 17.26 8.43
CA ALA A 65 -6.29 16.85 7.06
C ALA A 65 -5.00 16.83 6.24
N GLU A 66 -4.12 17.82 6.39
CA GLU A 66 -2.83 17.85 5.70
C GLU A 66 -1.90 16.74 6.18
N VAL A 67 -1.89 16.47 7.49
CA VAL A 67 -1.06 15.41 8.05
C VAL A 67 -1.55 14.04 7.59
N LEU A 68 -2.87 13.79 7.63
CA LEU A 68 -3.44 12.56 7.10
C LEU A 68 -3.14 12.36 5.60
N LEU A 69 -3.21 13.44 4.81
CA LEU A 69 -2.82 13.41 3.40
C LEU A 69 -1.34 13.05 3.25
N PHE A 70 -0.46 13.68 4.03
CA PHE A 70 0.96 13.38 4.04
C PHE A 70 1.24 11.90 4.34
N GLU A 71 0.61 11.34 5.37
CA GLU A 71 0.77 9.92 5.72
C GLU A 71 0.32 8.99 4.59
N ARG A 72 -0.81 9.29 3.94
CA ARG A 72 -1.29 8.51 2.78
C ARG A 72 -0.32 8.56 1.61
N LEU A 73 0.26 9.74 1.32
CA LEU A 73 1.25 9.89 0.26
C LEU A 73 2.53 9.09 0.56
N GLN A 74 2.99 9.10 1.81
CA GLN A 74 4.15 8.33 2.25
C GLN A 74 3.91 6.82 2.13
N LEU A 75 2.73 6.36 2.55
CA LEU A 75 2.33 4.96 2.38
C LEU A 75 2.24 4.58 0.89
N ALA A 76 1.64 5.41 0.04
CA ALA A 76 1.50 5.12 -1.39
C ALA A 76 2.85 5.05 -2.09
N SER A 77 3.74 6.00 -1.80
CA SER A 77 5.12 6.01 -2.28
C SER A 77 5.88 4.77 -1.80
N SER A 78 5.67 4.34 -0.56
CA SER A 78 6.30 3.13 -0.05
C SER A 78 5.72 1.85 -0.65
N MET A 79 4.41 1.79 -0.91
CA MET A 79 3.75 0.62 -1.49
C MET A 79 4.10 0.41 -2.97
N SER A 80 4.54 1.45 -3.67
CA SER A 80 5.01 1.33 -5.06
C SER A 80 6.43 0.75 -5.17
N THR A 81 7.15 0.58 -4.05
CA THR A 81 8.49 -0.02 -4.03
C THR A 81 8.44 -1.54 -3.99
N ASN A 82 9.33 -2.18 -4.75
CA ASN A 82 9.39 -3.65 -4.84
C ASN A 82 10.13 -4.32 -3.65
N ASN A 83 10.76 -3.53 -2.79
CA ASN A 83 11.57 -4.03 -1.67
C ASN A 83 10.82 -4.10 -0.34
N ARG A 84 9.50 -3.87 -0.34
CA ARG A 84 8.67 -3.89 0.86
C ARG A 84 7.45 -4.79 0.67
N VAL A 85 6.99 -5.35 1.78
CA VAL A 85 5.75 -6.12 1.87
C VAL A 85 4.83 -5.43 2.86
N PHE A 86 3.58 -5.25 2.44
CA PHE A 86 2.52 -4.70 3.27
C PHE A 86 1.49 -5.80 3.55
N LEU A 87 1.26 -6.10 4.82
CA LEU A 87 0.14 -6.94 5.25
C LEU A 87 -0.84 -6.10 6.04
N VAL A 88 -2.12 -6.29 5.78
CA VAL A 88 -3.23 -5.71 6.54
C VAL A 88 -3.92 -6.79 7.35
N ALA A 89 -4.33 -6.43 8.56
CA ALA A 89 -5.26 -7.19 9.38
C ALA A 89 -6.68 -6.67 9.13
N VAL A 90 -7.59 -7.61 8.93
CA VAL A 90 -8.99 -7.34 8.62
C VAL A 90 -9.86 -7.81 9.78
N ASP A 91 -10.82 -7.00 10.18
CA ASP A 91 -11.86 -7.41 11.11
C ASP A 91 -13.21 -6.80 10.70
N ARG A 92 -14.27 -7.20 11.39
CA ARG A 92 -15.60 -6.63 11.22
C ARG A 92 -15.60 -5.16 11.62
N TYR A 93 -16.25 -4.34 10.81
CA TYR A 93 -16.49 -2.95 11.12
C TYR A 93 -17.38 -2.79 12.36
N ASP A 94 -16.90 -2.03 13.35
CA ASP A 94 -17.70 -1.58 14.50
C ASP A 94 -18.07 -0.09 14.34
N PRO A 95 -19.35 0.26 14.13
CA PRO A 95 -19.79 1.65 14.01
C PRO A 95 -19.54 2.48 15.27
N GLU A 96 -19.34 1.84 16.42
CA GLU A 96 -19.13 2.48 17.70
C GLU A 96 -17.64 2.60 18.08
N GLU A 97 -16.71 2.05 17.29
CA GLU A 97 -15.25 2.11 17.52
C GLU A 97 -14.79 3.54 17.79
N MET A 98 -15.32 4.49 17.02
CA MET A 98 -14.95 5.90 17.14
C MET A 98 -15.42 6.55 18.44
N LYS A 99 -16.48 6.05 19.09
CA LYS A 99 -16.93 6.58 20.38
C LYS A 99 -16.03 6.14 21.53
N ALA A 100 -15.31 5.03 21.36
CA ALA A 100 -14.35 4.53 22.32
C ALA A 100 -12.98 5.23 22.22
N THR A 101 -12.75 6.04 21.17
CA THR A 101 -11.48 6.70 20.93
C THR A 101 -11.63 8.23 20.94
N ASN A 102 -10.74 8.93 21.63
CA ASN A 102 -10.72 10.41 21.65
C ASN A 102 -10.11 11.01 20.36
N ILE A 103 -10.21 10.30 19.24
CA ILE A 103 -9.56 10.66 17.98
C ILE A 103 -10.42 11.67 17.23
N VAL A 104 -9.83 12.80 16.83
CA VAL A 104 -10.48 13.80 16.00
C VAL A 104 -10.27 13.43 14.53
N ILE A 105 -11.33 12.97 13.85
CA ILE A 105 -11.28 12.73 12.41
C ILE A 105 -11.54 14.06 11.67
N PRO A 106 -10.66 14.50 10.76
CA PRO A 106 -10.92 15.66 9.93
C PRO A 106 -12.17 15.44 9.06
N ALA A 107 -13.10 16.39 9.05
CA ALA A 107 -14.26 16.35 8.17
C ALA A 107 -13.86 16.64 6.72
N GLY A 108 -14.37 15.87 5.74
CA GLY A 108 -14.14 16.12 4.31
C GLY A 108 -14.16 14.88 3.40
N GLU A 109 -14.04 15.10 2.09
CA GLU A 109 -14.00 14.03 1.09
C GLU A 109 -12.70 13.21 1.22
N GLY A 110 -12.85 11.94 1.57
CA GLY A 110 -11.74 11.05 1.92
C GLY A 110 -11.67 10.72 3.42
N ALA A 111 -12.52 11.35 4.23
CA ALA A 111 -12.88 10.85 5.54
C ALA A 111 -13.85 9.67 5.37
N TYR A 112 -13.36 8.48 5.71
CA TYR A 112 -14.19 7.37 6.16
C TYR A 112 -15.17 6.76 5.14
N ASN A 113 -14.64 6.11 4.10
CA ASN A 113 -15.33 4.94 3.53
C ASN A 113 -14.42 3.73 3.70
N ALA A 114 -14.48 3.14 4.89
CA ALA A 114 -13.64 2.01 5.30
C ALA A 114 -14.42 0.70 5.44
N ARG A 115 -15.70 0.65 5.06
CA ARG A 115 -16.42 -0.61 4.93
C ARG A 115 -16.19 -1.16 3.53
N TRP A 116 -15.69 -2.38 3.44
CA TRP A 116 -15.89 -3.16 2.22
C TRP A 116 -17.36 -3.61 2.16
N ASP A 117 -17.77 -4.09 0.99
CA ASP A 117 -19.15 -4.50 0.73
C ASP A 117 -19.61 -5.66 1.64
N ASP A 118 -18.68 -6.39 2.23
CA ASP A 118 -18.90 -7.49 3.18
C ASP A 118 -18.96 -7.04 4.66
N GLY A 119 -18.80 -5.74 4.93
CA GLY A 119 -18.77 -5.20 6.28
C GLY A 119 -17.45 -5.40 7.03
N ALA A 120 -16.39 -5.85 6.34
CA ALA A 120 -15.04 -5.91 6.89
C ALA A 120 -14.28 -4.60 6.67
N THR A 121 -13.28 -4.35 7.52
CA THR A 121 -12.42 -3.17 7.48
C THR A 121 -10.99 -3.52 7.88
N VAL A 122 -10.03 -2.73 7.42
CA VAL A 122 -8.65 -2.82 7.92
C VAL A 122 -8.61 -2.25 9.33
N VAL A 123 -8.07 -3.02 10.27
CA VAL A 123 -7.88 -2.63 11.68
C VAL A 123 -6.42 -2.45 12.06
N GLY A 124 -5.51 -2.95 11.24
CA GLY A 124 -4.07 -2.82 11.47
C GLY A 124 -3.28 -3.15 10.21
N PHE A 125 -2.01 -2.75 10.19
CA PHE A 125 -1.11 -3.15 9.13
C PHE A 125 0.33 -3.24 9.65
N ALA A 126 1.16 -3.96 8.91
CA ALA A 126 2.58 -4.07 9.17
C ALA A 126 3.36 -4.04 7.86
N VAL A 127 4.57 -3.46 7.93
CA VAL A 127 5.45 -3.25 6.78
C VAL A 127 6.80 -3.89 7.08
N TRP A 128 7.25 -4.74 6.17
CA TRP A 128 8.59 -5.33 6.24
C TRP A 128 9.40 -4.90 5.03
N SER A 129 10.66 -4.53 5.27
CA SER A 129 11.62 -4.28 4.20
C SER A 129 12.48 -5.52 3.99
N PHE A 130 12.70 -5.88 2.72
CA PHE A 130 13.67 -6.90 2.37
C PHE A 130 15.09 -6.39 2.59
N VAL A 131 15.97 -7.31 2.99
CA VAL A 131 17.41 -7.06 2.97
C VAL A 131 17.88 -6.80 1.52
N PRO A 132 18.89 -5.95 1.31
CA PRO A 132 19.46 -5.72 -0.01
C PRO A 132 19.86 -7.05 -0.70
N GLY A 133 19.53 -7.19 -1.99
CA GLY A 133 19.83 -8.40 -2.77
C GLY A 133 18.93 -9.61 -2.48
N SER A 134 17.89 -9.46 -1.66
CA SER A 134 16.93 -10.55 -1.41
C SER A 134 16.33 -11.08 -2.71
N PRO A 135 16.30 -12.41 -2.93
CA PRO A 135 15.70 -13.02 -4.12
C PRO A 135 14.17 -12.87 -4.17
N ARG A 136 13.55 -12.33 -3.11
CA ARG A 136 12.10 -12.12 -2.99
C ARG A 136 11.65 -10.70 -3.35
N ILE A 137 12.59 -9.81 -3.68
CA ILE A 137 12.26 -8.45 -4.14
C ILE A 137 11.36 -8.54 -5.38
N GLY A 138 10.25 -7.79 -5.35
CA GLY A 138 9.24 -7.79 -6.42
C GLY A 138 8.24 -8.94 -6.36
N GLN A 139 8.46 -9.98 -5.53
CA GLN A 139 7.55 -11.14 -5.45
C GLN A 139 6.15 -10.77 -4.93
N PHE A 140 6.07 -9.81 -4.02
CA PHE A 140 4.81 -9.37 -3.40
C PHE A 140 4.46 -7.94 -3.81
N LYS A 141 4.86 -7.55 -5.03
CA LYS A 141 4.52 -6.24 -5.57
C LYS A 141 3.01 -6.07 -5.51
N VAL A 142 2.57 -4.96 -4.91
CA VAL A 142 1.16 -4.59 -4.92
C VAL A 142 0.76 -4.41 -6.38
N PRO A 143 -0.28 -5.13 -6.88
CA PRO A 143 -0.71 -5.00 -8.26
C PRO A 143 -1.02 -3.55 -8.60
N ASP A 144 -0.79 -3.15 -9.86
CA ASP A 144 -1.23 -1.85 -10.34
C ASP A 144 -2.77 -1.81 -10.27
N GLY A 145 -3.27 -1.15 -9.23
CA GLY A 145 -4.69 -1.09 -8.91
C GLY A 145 -5.24 0.32 -8.99
N HIS A 146 -6.56 0.46 -8.76
CA HIS A 146 -7.17 1.77 -8.63
C HIS A 146 -6.72 2.42 -7.32
N TRP A 147 -5.74 3.31 -7.42
CA TRP A 147 -5.30 4.12 -6.29
C TRP A 147 -6.41 5.11 -5.91
N PRO A 148 -6.80 5.17 -4.63
CA PRO A 148 -7.84 6.09 -4.20
C PRO A 148 -7.41 7.52 -4.47
N TYR A 149 -8.40 8.38 -4.78
CA TYR A 149 -8.17 9.80 -4.92
C TYR A 149 -7.70 10.39 -3.58
N MET A 150 -6.56 11.07 -3.58
CA MET A 150 -5.93 11.66 -2.38
C MET A 150 -6.07 13.19 -2.33
N GLY A 151 -7.22 13.73 -2.75
CA GLY A 151 -7.48 15.17 -2.73
C GLY A 151 -6.99 15.94 -3.97
N SER A 152 -7.16 17.27 -3.93
CA SER A 152 -7.07 18.21 -5.06
C SER A 152 -5.73 18.27 -5.80
N MET A 153 -4.68 17.62 -5.30
CA MET A 153 -3.35 17.61 -5.93
C MET A 153 -3.18 16.58 -7.04
N GLY A 154 -4.16 15.71 -7.32
CA GLY A 154 -4.08 14.77 -8.44
C GLY A 154 -2.88 13.83 -8.39
N TYR A 155 -2.33 13.57 -7.20
CA TYR A 155 -1.14 12.76 -7.02
C TYR A 155 -1.40 11.32 -7.47
N ARG A 156 -0.78 10.93 -8.57
CA ARG A 156 -0.57 9.53 -8.93
C ARG A 156 0.84 9.17 -8.44
N PRO A 157 1.01 8.07 -7.69
CA PRO A 157 2.35 7.60 -7.35
C PRO A 157 3.19 7.53 -8.63
N PRO A 158 4.48 7.89 -8.59
CA PRO A 158 5.36 7.71 -9.73
C PRO A 158 5.49 6.20 -9.95
N PHE A 159 4.65 5.64 -10.83
CA PHE A 159 4.90 4.34 -11.42
C PHE A 159 6.31 4.43 -12.00
N HIS A 160 7.24 3.66 -11.44
CA HIS A 160 8.61 3.67 -11.92
C HIS A 160 8.59 3.43 -13.42
N ARG A 161 9.05 4.42 -14.20
CA ARG A 161 9.71 4.14 -15.47
C ARG A 161 10.76 3.11 -15.13
N GLU A 162 10.63 1.92 -15.70
CA GLU A 162 11.70 0.94 -15.67
C GLU A 162 12.96 1.62 -16.20
N HIS A 163 13.87 1.97 -15.30
CA HIS A 163 15.25 2.20 -15.69
C HIS A 163 15.79 0.81 -15.99
N THR A 164 15.59 0.35 -17.23
CA THR A 164 16.31 -0.78 -17.80
C THR A 164 17.78 -0.40 -17.78
N VAL A 165 18.48 -0.78 -16.72
CA VAL A 165 19.94 -0.81 -16.74
C VAL A 165 20.29 -2.02 -17.60
N GLN A 166 20.58 -1.74 -18.88
CA GLN A 166 21.21 -2.72 -19.75
C GLN A 166 22.65 -2.91 -19.25
N PHE A 167 23.00 -4.14 -18.88
CA PHE A 167 24.38 -4.60 -18.79
C PHE A 167 24.77 -5.25 -20.12
#